data_AF-A0A1C5GYS5-F1
#
_entry.id   AF-A0A1C5GYS5-F1
#
_cell.length_a   1.000
_cell.length_b   1.000
_cell.length_c   1.000
_cell.angle_alpha   90.00
_cell.angle_beta   90.00
_cell.angle_gamma   90.00
#
_symmetry.space_group_name_H-M   'P 1'
#
loop_
_entity.id
_entity.type
_entity.pdbx_description
1 polymer ?
#
loop_
_entity_poly.entity_id
_entity_poly.type
_entity_poly.pdbx_seq_one_letter_code
_entity_poly.pdbx_strand_id
1 'polypeptide(L)'
;MNRARFSSIVLACASVVALSACGGEDPSPVTAPSPSTAASATTGAPSLSPSAAAAADPATDKKLCESAKKISDDSRAAVVKAASSGADPTPALKKAYSEMAKGMAATVATGDSGSEVVTALTAFGTEAGKVATAADMATAADNPAFQQAGTKANAACQKVGVNLNF
;
A
#
# COMPACT_ATOMS: atom_id res chain seq x y z
N MET A 1 -19.63 -36.81 -39.54
CA MET A 1 -18.59 -36.40 -40.52
C MET A 1 -18.21 -34.97 -40.19
N ASN A 2 -17.01 -34.50 -39.85
CA ASN A 2 -15.67 -34.99 -39.50
C ASN A 2 -15.06 -33.82 -38.68
N ARG A 3 -14.83 -33.95 -37.37
CA ARG A 3 -13.52 -34.04 -36.68
C ARG A 3 -12.26 -33.55 -37.43
N ALA A 4 -11.64 -32.48 -36.91
CA ALA A 4 -10.21 -32.32 -36.55
C ALA A 4 -10.07 -30.96 -35.81
N ARG A 5 -9.83 -30.88 -34.49
CA ARG A 5 -8.56 -31.00 -33.72
C ARG A 5 -7.49 -30.00 -34.17
N PHE A 6 -7.10 -29.05 -33.29
CA PHE A 6 -5.74 -28.53 -33.00
C PHE A 6 -5.91 -27.46 -31.89
N SER A 7 -5.68 -27.80 -30.63
CA SER A 7 -4.41 -27.73 -29.87
C SER A 7 -4.25 -26.41 -29.11
N SER A 8 -4.40 -26.54 -27.79
CA SER A 8 -4.19 -25.56 -26.74
C SER A 8 -2.79 -24.96 -26.77
N ILE A 9 -2.69 -23.63 -26.67
CA ILE A 9 -1.50 -22.95 -26.16
C ILE A 9 -1.98 -22.03 -25.04
N VAL A 10 -1.85 -22.53 -23.81
CA VAL A 10 -1.92 -21.74 -22.57
C VAL A 10 -0.58 -21.02 -22.47
N LEU A 11 -0.55 -19.72 -22.81
CA LEU A 11 0.64 -18.91 -22.63
C LEU A 11 0.55 -18.19 -21.27
N ALA A 12 1.03 -18.87 -20.24
CA ALA A 12 1.27 -18.30 -18.92
C ALA A 12 2.49 -17.37 -18.99
N CYS A 13 2.25 -16.06 -19.05
CA CYS A 13 3.27 -15.05 -18.81
C CYS A 13 3.33 -14.74 -17.30
N ALA A 14 4.04 -15.58 -16.56
CA ALA A 14 4.52 -15.26 -15.22
C ALA A 14 5.83 -14.48 -15.34
N SER A 15 5.77 -13.15 -15.35
CA SER A 15 6.94 -12.29 -15.28
C SER A 15 7.33 -12.08 -13.82
N VAL A 16 8.19 -12.96 -13.31
CA VAL A 16 8.86 -12.78 -12.01
C VAL A 16 9.98 -11.76 -12.22
N VAL A 17 9.77 -10.51 -11.80
CA VAL A 17 10.83 -9.51 -11.69
C VAL A 17 11.49 -9.71 -10.32
N ALA A 18 12.48 -10.60 -10.28
CA ALA A 18 13.44 -10.68 -9.19
C ALA A 18 14.58 -9.71 -9.52
N LEU A 19 14.56 -8.51 -8.94
CA LEU A 19 15.72 -7.61 -8.93
C LEU A 19 16.80 -8.19 -8.00
N SER A 20 17.77 -8.83 -8.64
CA SER A 20 19.19 -8.86 -8.32
C SER A 20 19.64 -8.08 -7.06
N ALA A 21 19.67 -8.76 -5.92
CA ALA A 21 20.70 -8.54 -4.90
C ALA A 21 21.90 -9.42 -5.29
N CYS A 22 22.80 -8.85 -6.10
CA CYS A 22 24.07 -9.46 -6.47
C CYS A 22 25.13 -9.03 -5.45
N GLY A 23 25.37 -9.88 -4.47
CA GLY A 23 26.53 -9.84 -3.58
C GLY A 23 26.85 -11.29 -3.22
N GLY A 24 27.59 -11.95 -4.10
CA GLY A 24 27.99 -13.34 -3.93
C GLY A 24 29.20 -13.47 -3.00
N GLU A 25 29.21 -14.54 -2.20
CA GLU A 25 30.42 -15.23 -1.81
C GLU A 25 30.06 -16.74 -1.71
N ASP A 26 30.93 -17.58 -2.29
CA ASP A 26 30.73 -19.00 -2.64
C ASP A 26 30.89 -19.95 -1.44
N PRO A 27 30.14 -21.08 -1.36
CA PRO A 27 30.35 -22.11 -0.36
C PRO A 27 31.32 -23.19 -0.84
N SER A 28 32.44 -23.38 -0.13
CA SER A 28 33.22 -24.62 -0.23
C SER A 28 33.04 -25.50 1.01
N PRO A 29 32.96 -26.83 0.83
CA PRO A 29 32.62 -27.80 1.88
C PRO A 29 33.86 -28.16 2.70
N VAL A 30 33.68 -28.68 3.93
CA VAL A 30 34.50 -29.76 4.55
C VAL A 30 34.11 -30.01 6.01
N THR A 31 33.77 -31.28 6.27
CA THR A 31 34.06 -32.11 7.46
C THR A 31 33.35 -31.86 8.81
N ALA A 32 32.56 -32.87 9.21
CA ALA A 32 32.15 -33.13 10.59
C ALA A 32 33.35 -33.56 11.47
N PRO A 33 33.32 -33.27 12.78
CA PRO A 33 33.09 -34.39 13.71
C PRO A 33 32.23 -34.07 14.94
N SER A 34 31.44 -35.09 15.32
CA SER A 34 31.06 -35.61 16.65
C SER A 34 30.70 -34.73 17.88
N PRO A 35 29.88 -35.29 18.80
CA PRO A 35 29.11 -34.53 19.79
C PRO A 35 29.89 -34.29 21.09
N SER A 36 29.63 -33.15 21.73
CA SER A 36 29.97 -32.91 23.13
C SER A 36 28.75 -32.33 23.86
N THR A 37 28.20 -33.16 24.74
CA THR A 37 27.28 -32.80 25.83
C THR A 37 27.88 -31.76 26.75
N ALA A 38 27.17 -30.66 26.99
CA ALA A 38 27.27 -29.88 28.22
C ALA A 38 25.90 -29.28 28.54
N ALA A 39 25.26 -29.84 29.56
CA ALA A 39 24.10 -29.27 30.20
C ALA A 39 24.53 -28.04 31.00
N SER A 40 23.83 -26.92 30.81
CA SER A 40 23.75 -25.85 31.80
C SER A 40 22.30 -25.40 31.88
N ALA A 41 21.65 -25.81 32.97
CA ALA A 41 20.38 -25.27 33.39
C ALA A 41 20.57 -23.79 33.72
N THR A 42 19.99 -22.91 32.91
CA THR A 42 19.71 -21.55 33.33
C THR A 42 18.22 -21.44 33.60
N THR A 43 17.89 -21.04 34.83
CA THR A 43 16.53 -20.74 35.27
C THR A 43 16.03 -19.54 34.45
N GLY A 44 15.31 -19.83 33.37
CA GLY A 44 14.67 -18.81 32.54
C GLY A 44 13.58 -18.11 33.33
N ALA A 45 13.80 -16.83 33.64
CA ALA A 45 12.77 -15.88 34.01
C ALA A 45 11.58 -15.99 33.02
N PRO A 46 10.33 -15.72 33.46
CA PRO A 46 9.17 -15.81 32.57
C PRO A 46 9.42 -14.94 31.35
N SER A 47 9.56 -15.61 30.20
CA SER A 47 9.67 -14.97 28.91
C SER A 47 8.35 -14.24 28.70
N LEU A 48 8.37 -12.90 28.86
CA LEU A 48 7.30 -12.05 28.37
C LEU A 48 7.27 -12.27 26.88
N SER A 49 6.37 -13.16 26.43
CA SER A 49 6.07 -13.32 25.01
C SER A 49 5.87 -11.92 24.45
N PRO A 50 6.54 -11.55 23.34
CA PRO A 50 6.19 -10.31 22.66
C PRO A 50 4.69 -10.42 22.39
N SER A 51 3.90 -9.51 22.97
CA SER A 51 2.49 -9.37 22.62
C SER A 51 2.48 -9.18 21.12
N ALA A 52 2.10 -10.24 20.40
CA ALA A 52 1.90 -10.17 18.97
C ALA A 52 0.90 -9.04 18.77
N ALA A 53 1.32 -7.97 18.10
CA ALA A 53 0.40 -6.93 17.68
C ALA A 53 -0.78 -7.64 17.01
N ALA A 54 -1.99 -7.36 17.50
CA ALA A 54 -3.19 -7.96 16.94
C ALA A 54 -3.15 -7.74 15.43
N ALA A 55 -3.22 -8.82 14.66
CA ALA A 55 -3.25 -8.73 13.21
C ALA A 55 -4.47 -7.90 12.83
N ALA A 56 -4.28 -6.98 11.87
CA ALA A 56 -5.37 -6.13 11.39
C ALA A 56 -6.54 -6.99 10.89
N ASP A 57 -7.77 -6.58 11.23
CA ASP A 57 -8.96 -7.27 10.78
C ASP A 57 -9.24 -6.93 9.30
N PRO A 58 -9.30 -7.93 8.40
CA PRO A 58 -9.46 -7.67 6.97
C PRO A 58 -10.84 -7.08 6.62
N ALA A 59 -11.86 -7.25 7.45
CA ALA A 59 -13.17 -6.63 7.23
C ALA A 59 -13.14 -5.13 7.62
N THR A 60 -12.43 -4.77 8.70
CA THR A 60 -12.13 -3.38 9.04
C THR A 60 -11.34 -2.71 7.92
N ASP A 61 -10.27 -3.35 7.43
CA ASP A 61 -9.46 -2.83 6.33
C ASP A 61 -10.26 -2.62 5.04
N LYS A 62 -11.16 -3.56 4.72
CA LYS A 62 -12.08 -3.41 3.60
C LYS A 62 -12.97 -2.18 3.76
N LYS A 63 -13.53 -1.94 4.95
CA LYS A 63 -14.39 -0.78 5.24
C LYS A 63 -13.63 0.55 5.17
N LEU A 64 -12.39 0.57 5.63
CA LEU A 64 -11.49 1.72 5.47
C LEU A 64 -11.25 2.01 3.99
N CYS A 65 -10.94 0.99 3.21
CA CYS A 65 -10.73 1.14 1.78
C CYS A 65 -11.99 1.57 1.01
N GLU A 66 -13.18 1.08 1.37
CA GLU A 66 -14.44 1.54 0.79
C GLU A 66 -14.68 3.03 1.09
N SER A 67 -14.36 3.47 2.30
CA SER A 67 -14.47 4.88 2.71
C SER A 67 -13.45 5.75 1.95
N ALA A 68 -12.20 5.30 1.88
CA ALA A 68 -11.14 5.94 1.11
C ALA A 68 -11.52 6.04 -0.36
N LYS A 69 -12.09 4.98 -0.95
CA LYS A 69 -12.57 4.96 -2.33
C LYS A 69 -13.59 6.07 -2.58
N LYS A 70 -14.57 6.19 -1.70
CA LYS A 70 -15.59 7.23 -1.79
C LYS A 70 -14.97 8.62 -1.76
N ILE A 71 -14.02 8.85 -0.86
CA ILE A 71 -13.29 10.13 -0.76
C ILE A 71 -12.53 10.41 -2.06
N SER A 72 -11.85 9.42 -2.64
CA SER A 72 -11.15 9.57 -3.92
C SER A 72 -12.10 9.91 -5.07
N ASP A 73 -13.20 9.17 -5.17
CA ASP A 73 -14.19 9.37 -6.24
C ASP A 73 -14.83 10.76 -6.13
N ASP A 74 -15.20 11.20 -4.92
CA ASP A 74 -15.76 12.53 -4.65
C ASP A 74 -14.72 13.63 -4.95
N SER A 75 -13.46 13.43 -4.56
CA SER A 75 -12.36 14.38 -4.82
C SER A 75 -12.08 14.52 -6.31
N ARG A 76 -12.02 13.39 -7.04
CA ARG A 76 -11.86 13.38 -8.50
C ARG A 76 -13.01 14.09 -9.19
N ALA A 77 -14.25 13.85 -8.77
CA ALA A 77 -15.41 14.54 -9.31
C ALA A 77 -15.31 16.07 -9.10
N ALA A 78 -14.85 16.50 -7.92
CA ALA A 78 -14.62 17.92 -7.63
C ALA A 78 -13.51 18.52 -8.52
N VAL A 79 -12.40 17.80 -8.73
CA VAL A 79 -11.30 18.22 -9.62
C VAL A 79 -11.77 18.34 -11.07
N VAL A 80 -12.48 17.35 -11.59
CA VAL A 80 -13.03 17.37 -12.96
C VAL A 80 -14.02 18.53 -13.13
N LYS A 81 -14.89 18.74 -12.14
CA LYS A 81 -15.84 19.87 -12.14
C LYS A 81 -15.11 21.22 -12.14
N ALA A 82 -14.06 21.36 -11.34
CA ALA A 82 -13.24 22.57 -11.29
C ALA A 82 -12.56 22.85 -12.64
N ALA A 83 -11.91 21.84 -13.21
CA ALA A 83 -11.23 21.94 -14.51
C ALA A 83 -12.20 22.30 -15.65
N SER A 84 -13.46 21.86 -15.56
CA SER A 84 -14.49 22.10 -16.57
C SER A 84 -15.22 23.45 -16.42
N SER A 85 -14.92 24.23 -15.37
CA SER A 85 -15.68 25.45 -15.04
C SER A 85 -15.31 26.68 -15.88
N GLY A 86 -14.18 26.64 -16.60
CA GLY A 86 -13.65 27.77 -17.37
C GLY A 86 -13.06 28.91 -16.52
N ALA A 87 -13.13 28.81 -15.19
CA ALA A 87 -12.45 29.70 -14.25
C ALA A 87 -11.11 29.09 -13.78
N ASP A 88 -10.30 29.88 -13.06
CA ASP A 88 -9.09 29.37 -12.41
C ASP A 88 -9.46 28.17 -11.49
N PRO A 89 -8.96 26.96 -11.77
CA PRO A 89 -9.34 25.77 -11.02
C PRO A 89 -8.58 25.65 -9.70
N THR A 90 -7.50 26.42 -9.51
CA THR A 90 -6.59 26.35 -8.37
C THR A 90 -7.29 26.34 -7.00
N PRO A 91 -8.20 27.27 -6.65
CA PRO A 91 -8.85 27.27 -5.34
C PRO A 91 -9.73 26.02 -5.12
N ALA A 92 -10.40 25.55 -6.16
CA ALA A 92 -11.23 24.35 -6.09
C ALA A 92 -10.38 23.08 -5.97
N LEU A 93 -9.23 23.02 -6.66
CA LEU A 93 -8.25 21.94 -6.50
C LEU A 93 -7.66 21.93 -5.09
N LYS A 94 -7.24 23.08 -4.54
CA LYS A 94 -6.75 23.16 -3.15
C LYS A 94 -7.78 22.64 -2.17
N LYS A 95 -9.05 23.02 -2.37
CA LYS A 95 -10.16 22.52 -1.56
C LYS A 95 -10.32 21.02 -1.69
N ALA A 96 -10.32 20.48 -2.92
CA ALA A 96 -10.46 19.04 -3.15
C ALA A 96 -9.35 18.24 -2.45
N TYR A 97 -8.08 18.61 -2.64
CA TYR A 97 -6.96 17.93 -1.97
C TYR A 97 -6.99 18.09 -0.44
N SER A 98 -7.45 19.23 0.08
CA SER A 98 -7.60 19.44 1.52
C SER A 98 -8.69 18.55 2.12
N GLU A 99 -9.85 18.48 1.48
CA GLU A 99 -10.96 17.62 1.92
C GLU A 99 -10.60 16.14 1.80
N MET A 100 -9.85 15.77 0.76
CA MET A 100 -9.28 14.44 0.60
C MET A 100 -8.32 14.08 1.74
N ALA A 101 -7.38 14.96 2.07
CA ALA A 101 -6.46 14.76 3.18
C ALA A 101 -7.19 14.59 4.52
N LYS A 102 -8.19 15.44 4.80
CA LYS A 102 -9.03 15.34 6.00
C LYS A 102 -9.86 14.06 6.03
N GLY A 103 -10.50 13.72 4.92
CA GLY A 103 -11.30 12.50 4.79
C GLY A 103 -10.46 11.25 5.03
N MET A 104 -9.25 11.21 4.47
CA MET A 104 -8.31 10.11 4.70
C MET A 104 -7.89 10.05 6.16
N ALA A 105 -7.53 11.19 6.78
CA ALA A 105 -7.18 11.25 8.20
C ALA A 105 -8.33 10.76 9.11
N ALA A 106 -9.57 11.16 8.81
CA ALA A 106 -10.75 10.70 9.54
C ALA A 106 -11.00 9.21 9.35
N THR A 107 -10.79 8.69 8.13
CA THR A 107 -10.92 7.26 7.81
C THR A 107 -9.91 6.43 8.61
N VAL A 108 -8.62 6.79 8.54
CA VAL A 108 -7.57 6.00 9.20
C VAL A 108 -7.64 6.07 10.74
N ALA A 109 -8.24 7.12 11.30
CA ALA A 109 -8.47 7.25 12.75
C ALA A 109 -9.41 6.17 13.31
N THR A 110 -10.23 5.53 12.48
CA THR A 110 -11.10 4.42 12.89
C THR A 110 -10.47 3.04 12.65
N GLY A 111 -9.24 3.00 12.14
CA GLY A 111 -8.57 1.76 11.76
C GLY A 111 -7.55 1.27 12.78
N ASP A 112 -7.15 0.00 12.63
CA ASP A 112 -6.12 -0.61 13.46
C ASP A 112 -4.72 -0.08 13.11
N SER A 113 -3.94 0.31 14.12
CA SER A 113 -2.59 0.86 13.94
C SER A 113 -1.58 -0.13 13.37
N GLY A 114 -1.88 -1.44 13.40
CA GLY A 114 -1.11 -2.50 12.74
C GLY A 114 -1.46 -2.73 11.27
N SER A 115 -2.44 -2.01 10.72
CA SER A 115 -2.91 -2.21 9.35
C SER A 115 -2.00 -1.56 8.31
N GLU A 116 -1.64 -2.34 7.28
CA GLU A 116 -0.98 -1.81 6.07
C GLU A 116 -1.87 -0.79 5.34
N VAL A 117 -3.20 -0.97 5.37
CA VAL A 117 -4.18 -0.05 4.76
C VAL A 117 -4.16 1.29 5.49
N VAL A 118 -4.23 1.28 6.82
CA VAL A 118 -4.14 2.49 7.65
C VAL A 118 -2.83 3.25 7.36
N THR A 119 -1.72 2.52 7.32
CA THR A 119 -0.40 3.12 7.03
C THR A 119 -0.36 3.75 5.64
N ALA A 120 -0.83 3.04 4.61
CA ALA A 120 -0.78 3.51 3.24
C ALA A 120 -1.72 4.70 2.98
N LEU A 121 -2.95 4.65 3.51
CA LEU A 121 -3.91 5.75 3.42
C LEU A 121 -3.45 6.99 4.20
N THR A 122 -2.76 6.81 5.33
CA THR A 122 -2.17 7.91 6.10
C THR A 122 -1.09 8.62 5.30
N ALA A 123 -0.17 7.86 4.70
CA ALA A 123 0.89 8.41 3.86
C ALA A 123 0.29 9.18 2.68
N PHE A 124 -0.71 8.60 2.02
CA PHE A 124 -1.37 9.25 0.90
C PHE A 124 -2.14 10.52 1.28
N GLY A 125 -2.92 10.48 2.37
CA GLY A 125 -3.60 11.67 2.90
C GLY A 125 -2.62 12.79 3.29
N THR A 126 -1.44 12.42 3.81
CA THR A 126 -0.37 13.38 4.13
C THR A 126 0.17 14.06 2.88
N GLU A 127 0.50 13.30 1.84
CA GLU A 127 0.98 13.89 0.59
C GLU A 127 -0.10 14.71 -0.12
N ALA A 128 -1.37 14.28 -0.10
CA ALA A 128 -2.50 15.08 -0.59
C ALA A 128 -2.61 16.43 0.15
N GLY A 129 -2.39 16.42 1.47
CA GLY A 129 -2.35 17.64 2.28
C GLY A 129 -1.23 18.59 1.85
N LYS A 130 -0.04 18.05 1.54
CA LYS A 130 1.07 18.85 1.02
C LYS A 130 0.71 19.51 -0.31
N VAL A 131 0.10 18.77 -1.25
CA VAL A 131 -0.41 19.31 -2.51
C VAL A 131 -1.40 20.46 -2.27
N ALA A 132 -2.34 20.28 -1.34
CA ALA A 132 -3.35 21.31 -1.02
C ALA A 132 -2.73 22.63 -0.51
N THR A 133 -1.62 22.54 0.23
CA THR A 133 -0.95 23.71 0.83
C THR A 133 0.17 24.29 -0.03
N ALA A 134 0.54 23.63 -1.13
CA ALA A 134 1.65 24.05 -1.97
C ALA A 134 1.37 25.39 -2.67
N ALA A 135 2.43 26.18 -2.82
CA ALA A 135 2.41 27.38 -3.67
C ALA A 135 2.24 26.98 -5.15
N ASP A 136 3.02 25.99 -5.60
CA ASP A 136 2.89 25.35 -6.90
C ASP A 136 2.31 23.94 -6.73
N MET A 137 1.02 23.81 -7.03
CA MET A 137 0.30 22.56 -6.88
C MET A 137 0.66 21.52 -7.94
N ALA A 138 0.99 21.95 -9.16
CA ALA A 138 1.31 21.02 -10.24
C ALA A 138 2.59 20.27 -9.88
N THR A 139 3.64 21.02 -9.53
CA THR A 139 4.91 20.44 -9.06
C THR A 139 4.74 19.56 -7.83
N ALA A 140 3.86 19.94 -6.89
CA ALA A 140 3.59 19.13 -5.71
C ALA A 140 2.84 17.82 -6.03
N ALA A 141 1.88 17.86 -6.95
CA ALA A 141 1.12 16.68 -7.38
C ALA A 141 1.98 15.72 -8.23
N ASP A 142 2.91 16.25 -9.03
CA ASP A 142 3.88 15.46 -9.80
C ASP A 142 5.03 14.90 -8.95
N ASN A 143 5.04 15.17 -7.64
CA ASN A 143 6.08 14.68 -6.76
C ASN A 143 6.05 13.13 -6.68
N PRO A 144 7.20 12.44 -6.83
CA PRO A 144 7.26 10.99 -6.77
C PRO A 144 6.74 10.41 -5.44
N ALA A 145 6.81 11.15 -4.32
CA ALA A 145 6.27 10.74 -3.05
C ALA A 145 4.73 10.61 -3.08
N PHE A 146 4.04 11.55 -3.71
CA PHE A 146 2.58 11.51 -3.86
C PHE A 146 2.15 10.30 -4.70
N GLN A 147 2.83 10.07 -5.83
CA GLN A 147 2.54 8.94 -6.72
C GLN A 147 2.83 7.58 -6.07
N GLN A 148 3.93 7.47 -5.32
CA GLN A 148 4.24 6.25 -4.58
C GLN A 148 3.25 6.01 -3.44
N ALA A 149 2.81 7.06 -2.74
CA ALA A 149 1.80 6.93 -1.70
C ALA A 149 0.46 6.45 -2.29
N GLY A 150 0.03 7.01 -3.43
CA GLY A 150 -1.18 6.56 -4.12
C GLY A 150 -1.09 5.11 -4.59
N THR A 151 0.06 4.72 -5.13
CA THR A 151 0.32 3.33 -5.55
C THR A 151 0.25 2.36 -4.38
N LYS A 152 0.89 2.70 -3.25
CA LYS A 152 0.87 1.86 -2.04
C LYS A 152 -0.53 1.76 -1.45
N ALA A 153 -1.27 2.87 -1.40
CA ALA A 153 -2.66 2.89 -0.95
C ALA A 153 -3.54 2.00 -1.83
N ASN A 154 -3.38 2.08 -3.16
CA ASN A 154 -4.14 1.23 -4.06
C ASN A 154 -3.78 -0.26 -3.90
N ALA A 155 -2.49 -0.58 -3.83
CA ALA A 155 -2.04 -1.96 -3.62
C ALA A 155 -2.53 -2.54 -2.29
N ALA A 156 -2.49 -1.76 -1.20
CA ALA A 156 -2.99 -2.18 0.10
C ALA A 156 -4.50 -2.46 0.06
N CYS A 157 -5.28 -1.57 -0.56
CA CYS A 157 -6.72 -1.75 -0.67
C CYS A 157 -7.13 -2.85 -1.65
N GLN A 158 -6.34 -3.12 -2.68
CA GLN A 158 -6.57 -4.21 -3.60
C GLN A 158 -6.46 -5.58 -2.90
N LYS A 159 -5.59 -5.72 -1.89
CA LYS A 159 -5.48 -6.95 -1.08
C LYS A 159 -6.79 -7.31 -0.38
N VAL A 160 -7.62 -6.31 -0.05
CA VAL A 160 -8.96 -6.50 0.57
C VAL A 160 -10.11 -6.36 -0.43
N GLY A 161 -9.80 -6.39 -1.73
CA GLY A 161 -10.77 -6.42 -2.83
C GLY A 161 -11.35 -5.05 -3.20
N VAL A 162 -10.74 -3.94 -2.77
CA VAL A 162 -11.18 -2.59 -3.10
C VAL A 162 -10.16 -1.93 -4.03
N ASN A 163 -10.62 -1.47 -5.19
CA ASN A 163 -9.77 -0.75 -6.13
C ASN A 163 -9.93 0.75 -5.94
N LEU A 164 -8.88 1.42 -5.48
CA LEU A 164 -8.82 2.87 -5.36
C LEU A 164 -8.40 3.46 -6.70
N ASN A 165 -9.10 4.49 -7.13
CA ASN A 165 -8.77 5.18 -8.37
C ASN A 165 -8.48 6.64 -8.08
N PHE A 166 -7.26 6.88 -7.62
CA PHE A 166 -6.70 8.22 -7.40
C PHE A 166 -6.40 8.91 -8.72
#